data_AF-A0A849HR99-F1
#
_entry.id   AF-A0A849HR99-F1
#
_cell.length_a   1.000
_cell.length_b   1.000
_cell.length_c   1.000
_cell.angle_alpha   90.00
_cell.angle_beta   90.00
_cell.angle_gamma   90.00
#
_symmetry.space_group_name_H-M   'P 1'
#
loop_
_entity.id
_entity.type
_entity.pdbx_description
1 polymer ?
#
loop_
_entity_poly.entity_id
_entity_poly.type
_entity_poly.pdbx_seq_one_letter_code
_entity_poly.pdbx_strand_id
1 'polypeptide(L)'
;MSLTGAFAALADTGCAVGESPLWDAARQALLWVDIPMGEIHELTPATGARRLWRLEGPVGSIGLAVDGRLVVARRHEVGLFARATGVYETLAQVLPPDPELRLNDGKVGPDGAF
;
A
#
# COMPACT_ATOMS: atom_id res chain seq x y z
N MET A 1 -29.35 -17.85 -2.60
CA MET A 1 -28.56 -17.39 -3.77
C MET A 1 -27.13 -17.86 -3.52
N SER A 2 -26.71 -18.97 -4.12
CA SER A 2 -25.35 -19.48 -3.93
C SER A 2 -24.41 -18.68 -4.82
N LEU A 3 -23.48 -17.93 -4.23
CA LEU A 3 -22.38 -17.32 -4.97
C LEU A 3 -21.40 -18.42 -5.34
N THR A 4 -21.62 -19.07 -6.48
CA THR A 4 -20.58 -19.88 -7.13
C THR A 4 -19.62 -18.94 -7.85
N GLY A 5 -18.78 -18.25 -7.10
CA GLY A 5 -17.68 -17.46 -7.64
C GLY A 5 -16.49 -18.36 -7.96
N ALA A 6 -15.98 -18.30 -9.18
CA ALA A 6 -14.66 -18.86 -9.49
C ALA A 6 -13.59 -17.90 -8.95
N PHE A 7 -12.68 -18.41 -8.13
CA PHE A 7 -11.50 -17.66 -7.68
C PHE A 7 -10.37 -17.88 -8.67
N ALA A 8 -9.70 -16.80 -9.06
CA ALA A 8 -8.50 -16.84 -9.87
C ALA A 8 -7.41 -16.01 -9.20
N ALA A 9 -6.18 -16.51 -9.23
CA ALA A 9 -5.02 -15.73 -8.80
C ALA A 9 -4.84 -14.56 -9.76
N LEU A 10 -4.91 -13.34 -9.23
CA LEU A 10 -4.75 -12.12 -10.01
C LEU A 10 -3.26 -11.80 -10.25
N ALA A 11 -2.42 -12.13 -9.26
CA ALA A 11 -0.97 -11.99 -9.36
C ALA A 11 -0.27 -13.09 -8.56
N ASP A 12 0.72 -13.73 -9.19
CA ASP A 12 1.70 -14.56 -8.49
C ASP A 12 2.91 -13.70 -8.14
N THR A 13 2.90 -13.11 -6.94
CA THR A 13 3.95 -12.19 -6.47
C THR A 13 4.87 -12.79 -5.42
N GLY A 14 4.50 -13.92 -4.82
CA GLY A 14 5.30 -14.57 -3.79
C GLY A 14 5.58 -13.68 -2.57
N CYS A 15 4.67 -12.77 -2.22
CA CYS A 15 4.85 -11.85 -1.10
C CYS A 15 5.13 -12.62 0.20
N ALA A 16 6.08 -12.14 1.00
CA ALA A 16 6.32 -12.70 2.33
C ALA A 16 5.10 -12.49 3.24
N VAL A 17 4.57 -11.25 3.25
CA VAL A 17 3.27 -10.92 3.84
C VAL A 17 2.57 -9.88 2.97
N GLY A 18 1.70 -10.36 2.06
CA GLY A 18 0.86 -9.51 1.21
C GLY A 18 -0.33 -8.94 1.98
N GLU A 19 -0.45 -7.61 2.06
CA GLU A 19 -1.44 -6.92 2.91
C GLU A 19 -1.90 -5.58 2.31
N SER A 20 -2.83 -4.90 3.00
CA SER A 20 -3.34 -3.57 2.66
C SER A 20 -3.82 -3.43 1.19
N PRO A 21 -4.75 -4.30 0.73
CA PRO A 21 -5.30 -4.18 -0.62
C PRO A 21 -6.09 -2.87 -0.78
N LEU A 22 -5.73 -2.08 -1.79
CA LEU A 22 -6.28 -0.76 -2.05
C LEU A 22 -6.65 -0.61 -3.53
N TRP A 23 -7.87 -0.20 -3.82
CA TRP A 23 -8.33 0.04 -5.19
C TRP A 23 -8.26 1.54 -5.54
N ASP A 24 -7.42 1.90 -6.51
CA ASP A 24 -7.38 3.22 -7.14
C ASP A 24 -8.35 3.23 -8.34
N ALA A 25 -9.58 3.67 -8.08
CA ALA A 25 -10.63 3.74 -9.11
C ALA A 25 -10.29 4.70 -10.25
N ALA A 26 -9.53 5.77 -10.00
CA ALA A 26 -9.16 6.72 -11.05
C ALA A 26 -8.17 6.11 -12.05
N ARG A 27 -7.28 5.22 -11.57
CA ARG A 27 -6.29 4.52 -12.41
C ARG A 27 -6.68 3.10 -12.79
N GLN A 28 -7.80 2.60 -12.27
CA GLN A 28 -8.24 1.21 -12.44
C GLN A 28 -7.14 0.21 -12.02
N ALA A 29 -6.52 0.48 -10.87
CA ALA A 29 -5.39 -0.27 -10.38
C ALA A 29 -5.62 -0.79 -8.96
N LEU A 30 -5.20 -2.03 -8.72
CA LEU A 30 -5.11 -2.63 -7.40
C LEU A 30 -3.70 -2.41 -6.88
N LEU A 31 -3.57 -1.89 -5.66
CA LEU A 31 -2.33 -1.79 -4.92
C LEU A 31 -2.37 -2.69 -3.68
N TRP A 32 -1.21 -3.13 -3.23
CA TRP A 32 -1.02 -3.84 -1.97
C TRP A 32 0.44 -3.71 -1.54
N VAL A 33 0.76 -4.14 -0.32
CA VAL A 33 2.12 -4.12 0.21
C VAL A 33 2.66 -5.51 0.43
N ASP A 34 3.98 -5.67 0.35
CA ASP A 34 4.69 -6.78 1.00
C ASP A 34 5.44 -6.23 2.22
N ILE A 35 4.87 -6.48 3.41
CA ILE A 35 5.24 -5.74 4.63
C ILE A 35 6.73 -5.86 4.94
N PRO A 36 7.33 -7.06 5.10
CA PRO A 36 8.72 -7.18 5.54
C PRO A 36 9.70 -6.67 4.48
N MET A 37 9.29 -6.74 3.20
CA MET A 37 10.11 -6.30 2.07
C MET A 37 10.07 -4.78 1.86
N GLY A 38 9.15 -4.08 2.51
CA GLY A 38 8.98 -2.63 2.33
C GLY A 38 8.50 -2.28 0.92
N GLU A 39 7.73 -3.18 0.30
CA GLU A 39 7.34 -3.05 -1.10
C GLU A 39 5.88 -2.61 -1.24
N ILE A 40 5.63 -1.75 -2.22
CA ILE A 40 4.30 -1.38 -2.70
C ILE A 40 4.17 -1.91 -4.12
N HIS A 41 3.17 -2.75 -4.33
CA HIS A 41 2.84 -3.33 -5.63
C HIS A 41 1.63 -2.60 -6.22
N GLU A 42 1.59 -2.47 -7.55
CA GLU A 42 0.44 -1.97 -8.29
C GLU A 42 0.22 -2.88 -9.52
N LEU A 43 -1.04 -3.24 -9.75
CA LEU A 43 -1.48 -4.02 -10.90
C LEU A 43 -2.68 -3.36 -11.56
N THR A 44 -2.62 -3.20 -12.89
CA THR A 44 -3.79 -2.86 -13.70
C THR A 44 -4.45 -4.16 -14.20
N PRO A 45 -5.62 -4.58 -13.69
CA PRO A 45 -6.19 -5.89 -14.02
C PRO A 45 -6.52 -6.07 -15.51
N ALA A 46 -6.95 -5.00 -16.19
CA ALA A 46 -7.34 -5.05 -17.59
C ALA A 46 -6.18 -5.40 -18.54
N THR A 47 -4.94 -5.04 -18.17
CA THR A 47 -3.75 -5.20 -19.03
C THR A 47 -2.72 -6.14 -18.43
N GLY A 48 -2.82 -6.46 -17.14
CA GLY A 48 -1.78 -7.18 -16.40
C GLY A 48 -0.53 -6.34 -16.12
N ALA A 49 -0.52 -5.04 -16.44
CA ALA A 49 0.63 -4.18 -16.21
C ALA A 49 0.93 -4.04 -14.72
N ARG A 50 2.21 -4.18 -14.35
CA ARG A 50 2.68 -4.17 -12.96
C ARG A 50 3.70 -3.08 -12.71
N ARG A 51 3.68 -2.56 -11.48
CA ARG A 51 4.72 -1.68 -10.93
C ARG A 51 5.05 -2.12 -9.51
N LEU A 52 6.29 -1.86 -9.13
CA LEU A 52 6.83 -2.17 -7.83
C LEU A 52 7.67 -0.98 -7.37
N TRP A 53 7.45 -0.54 -6.14
CA TRP A 53 8.31 0.41 -5.46
C TRP A 53 8.80 -0.21 -4.17
N ARG A 54 10.06 0.01 -3.82
CA ARG A 54 10.65 -0.41 -2.56
C ARG A 54 11.03 0.81 -1.75
N LEU A 55 10.49 0.89 -0.53
CA LEU A 55 10.81 1.92 0.44
C LEU A 55 11.79 1.36 1.48
N GLU A 56 12.37 2.24 2.27
CA GLU A 56 13.22 1.84 3.38
C GLU A 56 12.38 1.26 4.53
N GLY A 57 12.57 -0.04 4.78
CA GLY A 57 11.96 -0.75 5.90
C GLY A 57 10.49 -1.11 5.72
N PRO A 58 9.88 -1.76 6.73
CA PRO A 58 8.56 -2.34 6.59
C PRO A 58 7.46 -1.30 6.34
N VAL A 59 6.61 -1.58 5.36
CA VAL A 59 5.42 -0.77 5.02
C VAL A 59 4.18 -1.56 5.47
N GLY A 60 3.46 -1.04 6.46
CA GLY A 60 2.31 -1.74 7.04
C GLY A 60 1.02 -1.54 6.25
N SER A 61 0.76 -0.30 5.83
CA SER A 61 -0.48 0.06 5.15
C SER A 61 -0.34 1.29 4.25
N ILE A 62 -1.25 1.37 3.27
CA ILE A 62 -1.31 2.45 2.29
C ILE A 62 -2.74 3.00 2.15
N GLY A 63 -2.84 4.27 1.78
CA GLY A 63 -4.10 4.97 1.50
C GLY A 63 -3.96 5.89 0.29
N LEU A 64 -5.07 6.22 -0.38
CA LEU A 64 -5.07 7.20 -1.48
C LEU A 64 -5.14 8.63 -0.92
N ALA A 65 -4.20 9.47 -1.32
CA ALA A 65 -4.33 10.92 -1.17
C ALA A 65 -5.11 11.51 -2.36
N VAL A 66 -5.74 12.68 -2.13
CA VAL A 66 -6.58 13.37 -3.14
C VAL A 66 -5.85 13.73 -4.44
N ASP A 67 -4.54 13.97 -4.37
CA ASP A 67 -3.69 14.30 -5.51
C ASP A 67 -3.10 13.06 -6.22
N GLY A 68 -3.48 11.86 -5.78
CA GLY A 68 -3.02 10.60 -6.34
C GLY A 68 -1.67 10.11 -5.81
N ARG A 69 -1.06 10.79 -4.82
CA ARG A 69 -0.02 10.19 -3.98
C ARG A 69 -0.62 9.10 -3.08
N LEU A 70 0.25 8.31 -2.46
CA LEU A 70 -0.15 7.38 -1.41
C LEU A 70 0.19 7.99 -0.05
N VAL A 71 -0.73 7.92 0.91
CA VAL A 71 -0.37 7.99 2.32
C VAL A 71 0.18 6.62 2.71
N VAL A 72 1.31 6.57 3.39
CA VAL A 72 2.01 5.31 3.70
C VAL A 72 2.43 5.31 5.16
N ALA A 73 1.99 4.29 5.90
CA ALA A 73 2.50 3.96 7.23
C ALA A 73 3.69 3.01 7.09
N ARG A 74 4.89 3.48 7.46
CA ARG A 74 6.11 2.65 7.47
C ARG A 74 6.83 2.79 8.79
N ARG A 75 7.33 1.67 9.34
CA ARG A 75 7.97 1.63 10.66
C ARG A 75 7.17 2.41 11.72
N HIS A 76 7.62 3.59 12.13
CA HIS A 76 7.06 4.43 13.18
C HIS A 76 6.56 5.80 12.66
N GLU A 77 6.43 5.96 11.35
CA GLU A 77 6.05 7.22 10.71
C GLU A 77 4.99 7.04 9.62
N VAL A 78 4.29 8.13 9.34
CA VAL A 78 3.33 8.28 8.26
C VAL A 78 3.83 9.38 7.33
N GLY A 79 3.71 9.17 6.03
CA GLY A 79 4.19 10.11 5.02
C GLY A 79 3.50 9.96 3.68
N LEU A 80 3.86 10.82 2.73
CA LEU A 80 3.33 10.82 1.38
C LEU A 80 4.34 10.25 0.39
N PHE A 81 3.89 9.31 -0.43
CA PHE A 81 4.68 8.67 -1.46
C PHE A 81 4.19 9.07 -2.86
N ALA A 82 5.08 9.68 -3.63
CA ALA A 82 4.84 10.06 -5.01
C ALA A 82 5.24 8.91 -5.96
N ARG A 83 4.25 8.12 -6.40
CA ARG A 83 4.45 6.98 -7.32
C ARG A 83 5.25 7.29 -8.59
N ALA A 84 5.11 8.52 -9.11
CA ALA A 84 5.78 8.94 -10.34
C ALA A 84 7.29 9.13 -10.17
N THR A 85 7.74 9.56 -9.00
CA THR A 85 9.15 9.89 -8.73
C THR A 85 9.82 8.92 -7.77
N GLY A 86 9.05 8.12 -7.03
CA GLY A 86 9.54 7.27 -5.95
C GLY A 86 9.91 8.04 -4.68
N VAL A 87 9.58 9.33 -4.59
CA VAL A 87 9.91 10.16 -3.43
C VAL A 87 8.90 9.91 -2.30
N TYR A 88 9.44 9.70 -1.09
CA TYR A 88 8.68 9.64 0.15
C TYR A 88 8.98 10.89 1.00
N GLU A 89 7.94 11.52 1.53
CA GLU A 89 8.00 12.68 2.41
C GLU A 89 7.32 12.36 3.74
N THR A 90 8.08 12.38 4.84
CA THR A 90 7.52 12.17 6.19
C THR A 90 6.57 13.31 6.56
N LEU A 91 5.37 12.97 7.03
CA LEU A 91 4.39 13.92 7.56
C LEU A 91 4.37 13.94 9.08
N ALA A 92 4.41 12.77 9.70
CA ALA A 92 4.29 12.63 11.14
C ALA A 92 5.04 11.40 11.64
N GLN A 93 5.68 11.57 12.79
CA GLN A 93 6.22 10.46 13.56
C GLN A 93 5.17 10.03 14.60
N VAL A 94 4.71 8.79 14.52
CA VAL A 94 3.62 8.27 15.37
C VAL A 94 4.17 7.68 16.67
N LEU A 95 5.35 7.07 16.62
CA LEU A 95 6.04 6.49 17.77
C LEU A 95 7.51 6.93 17.80
N PRO A 96 8.16 6.98 18.96
CA PRO A 96 9.62 7.01 19.02
C PRO A 96 10.20 5.83 18.20
N PRO A 97 11.38 5.97 17.59
CA PRO A 97 11.95 4.90 16.79
C PRO A 97 12.30 3.72 17.69
N ASP A 98 11.61 2.60 17.49
CA ASP A 98 11.87 1.33 18.15
C ASP A 98 11.94 0.24 17.06
N PRO A 99 13.06 -0.49 16.92
CA PRO A 99 13.19 -1.52 15.91
C PRO A 99 12.24 -2.70 16.09
N GLU A 100 11.66 -2.90 17.28
CA GLU A 100 10.71 -3.97 17.58
C GLU A 100 9.25 -3.58 17.28
N LEU A 101 8.98 -2.29 17.10
CA LEU A 101 7.63 -1.77 16.83
C LEU A 101 7.48 -1.29 15.39
N ARG A 102 6.29 -1.51 14.86
CA ARG A 102 5.86 -0.91 13.60
C ARG A 102 4.36 -0.65 13.58
N LEU A 103 3.97 0.35 12.80
CA LEU A 103 2.61 0.48 12.33
C LEU A 103 2.25 -0.76 11.49
N ASN A 104 1.02 -1.23 11.65
CA ASN A 104 0.50 -2.38 10.94
C ASN A 104 -0.55 -1.91 9.93
N ASP A 105 -1.81 -2.25 10.14
CA ASP A 105 -2.89 -1.88 9.23
C ASP A 105 -3.40 -0.46 9.48
N GLY A 106 -4.01 0.12 8.45
CA GLY A 106 -4.46 1.50 8.39
C GLY A 106 -5.26 1.75 7.12
N LYS A 107 -6.22 2.68 7.18
CA LYS A 107 -7.11 2.97 6.06
C LYS A 107 -7.63 4.39 6.15
N VAL A 108 -7.71 5.06 5.00
CA VAL A 108 -8.35 6.37 4.89
C VAL A 108 -9.85 6.23 5.19
N GLY A 109 -10.30 6.92 6.22
CA GLY A 109 -11.69 7.02 6.62
C GLY A 109 -12.53 7.83 5.61
N PRO A 110 -13.88 7.76 5.69
CA PRO A 110 -14.76 8.54 4.81
C PRO A 110 -14.57 10.06 4.93
N ASP A 111 -14.03 10.54 6.04
CA ASP A 111 -13.66 11.93 6.31
C ASP A 111 -12.28 12.33 5.74
N GLY A 112 -11.55 11.36 5.17
CA GLY A 112 -10.22 11.55 4.61
C GLY A 112 -9.08 11.42 5.63
N ALA A 113 -9.36 11.11 6.90
CA ALA A 113 -8.32 10.87 7.89
C ALA A 113 -7.68 9.50 7.67
N PHE A 114 -6.34 9.43 7.75
CA PHE A 114 -5.58 8.19 7.70
C PHE A 114 -5.05 7.82 9.08
#